data_AF-A0AAD0RT27-F1
#
_entry.id   AF-A0AAD0RT27-F1
#
_cell.length_a   1.000
_cell.length_b   1.000
_cell.length_c   1.000
_cell.angle_alpha   90.00
_cell.angle_beta   90.00
_cell.angle_gamma   90.00
#
_symmetry.space_group_name_H-M   'P 1'
#
loop_
_entity.id
_entity.type
_entity.pdbx_description
1 polymer ?
#
loop_
_entity_poly.entity_id
_entity_poly.type
_entity_poly.pdbx_seq_one_letter_code
_entity_poly.pdbx_strand_id
1 'polypeptide(L)'
;MIYIGYSIFALVLGCFIGASNTPVVASFFAVVAALLGTIFGVIKIEVNSPTKQKLNLLGALIAIFSVSLLIGAIIGEKYRNYEIPLKQKIVPWEGKQAPSNTYEALDWIITAKKLSALGYSTNQISELYDIRLIEKVRLEKVIAQEQESRNDCYTLENTVIYNQSNPFHTMLPDNLTTPKKAAARGPASEKDN
;
A
#
# COMPACT_ATOMS: atom_id res chain seq x y z
N MET A 1 26.37 -30.45 -2.25
CA MET A 1 25.74 -30.21 -3.56
C MET A 1 24.26 -30.59 -3.55
N ILE A 2 23.86 -31.86 -3.35
CA ILE A 2 22.45 -32.27 -3.44
C ILE A 2 21.53 -31.60 -2.39
N TYR A 3 21.97 -31.50 -1.13
CA TYR A 3 21.20 -30.84 -0.07
C TYR A 3 20.92 -29.37 -0.37
N ILE A 4 21.90 -28.66 -0.95
CA ILE A 4 21.79 -27.22 -1.27
C ILE A 4 20.77 -27.02 -2.40
N GLY A 5 20.84 -27.82 -3.46
CA GLY A 5 19.86 -27.76 -4.55
C GLY A 5 18.44 -28.09 -4.07
N TYR A 6 18.33 -29.10 -3.19
CA TYR A 6 17.05 -29.51 -2.61
C TYR A 6 16.44 -28.42 -1.71
N SER A 7 17.26 -27.76 -0.89
CA SER A 7 16.85 -26.64 -0.06
C SER A 7 16.40 -25.44 -0.89
N ILE A 8 17.18 -25.03 -1.90
CA ILE A 8 16.83 -23.88 -2.75
C ILE A 8 15.52 -24.16 -3.50
N PHE A 9 15.39 -25.35 -4.08
CA PHE A 9 14.18 -25.75 -4.79
C PHE A 9 12.96 -25.73 -3.85
N ALA A 10 13.06 -26.35 -2.67
CA ALA A 10 11.99 -26.38 -1.68
C ALA A 10 11.59 -24.97 -1.20
N LEU A 11 12.56 -24.08 -1.01
CA LEU A 11 12.34 -22.71 -0.58
C LEU A 11 11.60 -21.91 -1.66
N VAL A 12 12.05 -21.98 -2.92
CA VAL A 12 11.38 -21.33 -4.06
C VAL A 12 9.95 -21.87 -4.22
N LEU A 13 9.78 -23.18 -4.09
CA LEU A 13 8.47 -23.82 -4.15
C LEU A 13 7.54 -23.33 -3.03
N GLY A 14 8.05 -23.29 -1.79
CA GLY A 14 7.35 -22.76 -0.63
C GLY A 14 6.94 -21.31 -0.84
N CYS A 15 7.83 -20.46 -1.34
CA CYS A 15 7.53 -19.06 -1.66
C CYS A 15 6.36 -18.94 -2.64
N PHE A 16 6.34 -19.73 -3.71
CA PHE A 16 5.23 -19.72 -4.67
C PHE A 16 3.91 -20.21 -4.06
N ILE A 17 3.95 -21.22 -3.18
CA ILE A 17 2.77 -21.69 -2.46
C ILE A 17 2.24 -20.59 -1.54
N GLY A 18 3.10 -19.97 -0.72
CA GLY A 18 2.71 -18.93 0.23
C GLY A 18 2.23 -17.63 -0.44
N ALA A 19 2.78 -17.30 -1.60
CA ALA A 19 2.37 -16.13 -2.38
C ALA A 19 1.12 -16.37 -3.25
N SER A 20 0.70 -17.62 -3.46
CA SER A 20 -0.44 -17.94 -4.33
C SER A 20 -1.79 -17.69 -3.64
N ASN A 21 -2.73 -17.12 -4.39
CA ASN A 21 -4.13 -16.96 -4.00
C ASN A 21 -5.01 -18.15 -4.42
N THR A 22 -4.43 -19.18 -5.05
CA THR A 22 -5.18 -20.29 -5.66
C THR A 22 -4.79 -21.64 -5.05
N PRO A 23 -5.77 -22.42 -4.55
CA PRO A 23 -5.54 -23.78 -4.04
C PRO A 23 -4.89 -24.70 -5.08
N VAL A 24 -5.20 -24.47 -6.36
CA VAL A 24 -4.71 -25.28 -7.50
C VAL A 24 -3.19 -25.23 -7.64
N VAL A 25 -2.58 -24.05 -7.45
CA VAL A 25 -1.12 -23.90 -7.53
C VAL A 25 -0.43 -24.62 -6.37
N ALA A 26 -1.02 -24.60 -5.18
CA ALA A 26 -0.52 -25.38 -4.04
C ALA A 26 -0.59 -26.89 -4.32
N SER A 27 -1.70 -27.38 -4.89
CA SER A 27 -1.85 -28.78 -5.29
C SER A 27 -0.86 -29.19 -6.39
N PHE A 28 -0.67 -28.36 -7.42
CA PHE A 28 0.27 -28.63 -8.50
C PHE A 28 1.72 -28.77 -7.98
N PHE A 29 2.15 -27.85 -7.13
CA PHE A 29 3.51 -27.88 -6.58
C PHE A 29 3.72 -29.00 -5.58
N ALA A 30 2.70 -29.39 -4.82
CA ALA A 30 2.76 -30.59 -3.97
C ALA A 30 2.98 -31.87 -4.80
N VAL A 31 2.29 -31.99 -5.95
CA VAL A 31 2.46 -33.12 -6.88
C VAL A 31 3.85 -33.13 -7.51
N VAL A 32 4.36 -31.98 -7.95
CA VAL A 32 5.73 -31.87 -8.50
C VAL A 32 6.78 -32.23 -7.45
N ALA A 33 6.62 -31.77 -6.21
CA ALA A 33 7.50 -32.13 -5.10
C ALA A 33 7.50 -33.65 -4.81
N ALA A 34 6.31 -34.27 -4.76
CA ALA A 34 6.18 -35.71 -4.55
C ALA A 34 6.81 -36.52 -5.69
N LEU A 35 6.63 -36.07 -6.94
CA LEU A 35 7.23 -36.71 -8.11
C LEU A 35 8.76 -36.63 -8.07
N LEU A 36 9.33 -35.44 -7.80
CA LEU A 36 10.77 -35.27 -7.70
C LEU A 36 11.35 -36.08 -6.54
N GLY A 37 10.71 -36.07 -5.36
CA GLY A 37 11.13 -36.89 -4.22
C GLY A 37 11.15 -38.38 -4.56
N THR A 38 10.17 -38.86 -5.32
CA THR A 38 10.10 -40.26 -5.77
C THR A 38 11.20 -40.58 -6.78
N ILE A 39 11.40 -39.72 -7.80
CA ILE A 39 12.44 -39.90 -8.83
C ILE A 39 13.84 -39.91 -8.20
N PHE A 40 14.14 -38.96 -7.31
CA PHE A 40 15.43 -38.92 -6.61
C PHE A 40 15.61 -40.08 -5.63
N GLY A 41 14.52 -40.50 -4.97
CA GLY A 41 14.53 -41.71 -4.13
C GLY A 41 14.91 -42.94 -4.94
N VAL A 42 14.27 -43.16 -6.08
CA VAL A 42 14.55 -44.31 -6.96
C VAL A 42 15.98 -44.26 -7.53
N ILE A 43 16.41 -43.12 -8.09
CA ILE A 43 17.73 -42.99 -8.76
C ILE A 43 18.92 -43.14 -7.80
N LYS A 44 18.78 -42.81 -6.50
CA LYS A 44 19.87 -42.90 -5.51
C LYS A 44 19.81 -44.13 -4.61
N ILE A 45 18.66 -44.81 -4.50
CA ILE A 45 18.48 -46.00 -3.64
C ILE A 45 18.90 -47.29 -4.37
N GLU A 46 18.98 -47.32 -5.69
CA GLU A 46 19.85 -48.25 -6.43
C GLU A 46 21.22 -47.56 -6.57
N VAL A 47 22.29 -47.98 -5.89
CA VAL A 47 23.12 -49.18 -6.12
C VAL A 47 24.04 -49.32 -4.88
N ASN A 48 24.18 -50.54 -4.31
CA ASN A 48 25.22 -50.99 -3.35
C ASN A 48 25.65 -50.06 -2.18
N SER A 49 24.77 -49.76 -1.21
CA SER A 49 25.18 -49.11 0.05
C SER A 49 24.31 -49.60 1.22
N PRO A 50 24.84 -49.71 2.46
CA PRO A 50 24.13 -50.33 3.59
C PRO A 50 22.81 -49.61 3.88
N THR A 51 21.75 -50.40 4.06
CA THR A 51 20.35 -49.97 4.12
C THR A 51 20.12 -48.85 5.14
N LYS A 52 20.83 -48.87 6.28
CA LYS A 52 20.76 -47.84 7.34
C LYS A 52 21.26 -46.46 6.90
N GLN A 53 22.34 -46.38 6.12
CA GLN A 53 22.85 -45.09 5.64
C GLN A 53 21.91 -44.47 4.60
N LYS A 54 21.28 -45.28 3.75
CA LYS A 54 20.27 -44.82 2.78
C LYS A 54 19.02 -44.28 3.47
N LEU A 55 18.52 -44.97 4.50
CA LEU A 55 17.39 -44.54 5.33
C LEU A 55 17.67 -43.21 6.04
N ASN A 56 18.85 -43.07 6.65
CA ASN A 56 19.24 -41.82 7.31
C ASN A 56 19.38 -40.65 6.32
N LEU A 57 19.93 -40.91 5.14
CA LEU A 57 20.08 -39.89 4.08
C LEU A 57 18.72 -39.46 3.51
N LEU A 58 17.81 -40.40 3.30
CA LEU A 58 16.44 -40.12 2.88
C LEU A 58 15.69 -39.30 3.93
N GLY A 59 15.78 -39.69 5.20
CA GLY A 59 15.20 -38.94 6.31
C GLY A 59 15.74 -37.51 6.41
N ALA A 60 17.05 -37.33 6.25
CA ALA A 60 17.68 -36.01 6.24
C ALA A 60 17.20 -35.13 5.07
N LEU A 61 17.06 -35.70 3.87
CA LEU A 61 16.55 -34.97 2.70
C LEU A 61 15.09 -34.53 2.89
N ILE A 62 14.24 -35.40 3.43
CA ILE A 62 12.83 -35.09 3.70
C ILE A 62 12.73 -33.99 4.76
N ALA A 63 13.52 -34.07 5.84
CA ALA A 63 13.53 -33.06 6.89
C ALA A 63 13.96 -31.69 6.35
N ILE A 64 15.06 -31.65 5.57
CA ILE A 64 15.58 -30.42 4.96
C ILE A 64 14.55 -29.81 4.00
N PHE A 65 13.89 -30.65 3.20
CA PHE A 65 12.85 -30.21 2.28
C PHE A 65 11.65 -29.61 3.01
N SER A 66 11.15 -30.29 4.03
CA SER A 66 10.01 -29.83 4.83
C SER A 66 10.29 -28.48 5.50
N VAL A 67 11.46 -28.34 6.14
CA VAL A 67 11.86 -27.08 6.79
C VAL A 67 12.02 -25.96 5.77
N SER A 68 12.68 -26.22 4.64
CA SER A 68 12.90 -25.20 3.60
C SER A 68 11.60 -24.75 2.95
N LEU A 69 10.66 -25.69 2.71
CA LEU A 69 9.35 -25.42 2.15
C LEU A 69 8.50 -24.59 3.13
N LEU A 70 8.53 -24.92 4.41
CA LEU A 70 7.83 -24.15 5.45
C LEU A 70 8.36 -22.71 5.53
N ILE A 71 9.67 -22.52 5.53
CA ILE A 71 10.30 -21.19 5.52
C ILE A 71 9.89 -20.41 4.27
N GLY A 72 9.94 -21.04 3.09
CA GLY A 72 9.50 -20.44 1.84
C GLY A 72 8.03 -20.00 1.91
N ALA A 73 7.15 -20.86 2.42
CA ALA A 73 5.72 -20.55 2.56
C ALA A 73 5.47 -19.35 3.46
N ILE A 74 6.16 -19.26 4.61
CA ILE A 74 6.07 -18.10 5.52
C ILE A 74 6.55 -16.82 4.83
N ILE A 75 7.66 -16.90 4.07
CA ILE A 75 8.16 -15.75 3.30
C ILE A 75 7.15 -15.32 2.23
N GLY A 76 6.57 -16.27 1.49
CA GLY A 76 5.56 -15.99 0.48
C GLY A 76 4.29 -15.36 1.06
N GLU A 77 3.84 -15.86 2.21
CA GLU A 77 2.70 -15.29 2.94
C GLU A 77 3.01 -13.88 3.44
N LYS A 78 4.19 -13.67 4.04
CA LYS A 78 4.63 -12.33 4.46
C LYS A 78 4.74 -11.37 3.30
N TYR A 79 5.21 -11.84 2.14
CA TYR A 79 5.27 -11.03 0.92
C TYR A 79 3.87 -10.64 0.44
N ARG A 80 2.90 -11.58 0.47
CA ARG A 80 1.50 -11.31 0.14
C ARG A 80 0.87 -10.31 1.10
N ASN A 81 1.09 -10.51 2.39
CA ASN A 81 0.52 -9.70 3.47
C ASN A 81 1.44 -8.51 3.83
N TYR A 82 2.43 -8.19 3.00
CA TYR A 82 3.24 -6.99 3.15
C TYR A 82 2.36 -5.81 2.76
N GLU A 83 1.49 -5.41 3.68
CA GLU A 83 0.77 -4.16 3.60
C GLU A 83 1.84 -3.06 3.61
N ILE A 84 2.03 -2.41 2.47
CA ILE A 84 2.69 -1.09 2.46
C ILE A 84 1.88 -0.29 3.47
N PRO A 85 2.45 0.14 4.60
CA PRO A 85 1.70 0.88 5.59
C PRO A 85 1.05 2.03 4.84
N LEU A 86 -0.29 2.03 4.81
CA LEU A 86 -1.05 3.14 4.27
C LEU A 86 -0.50 4.34 5.01
N LYS A 87 0.32 5.16 4.33
CA LYS A 87 0.83 6.41 4.90
C LYS A 87 -0.41 7.09 5.44
N GLN A 88 -0.52 7.18 6.77
CA GLN A 88 -1.65 7.83 7.40
C GLN A 88 -1.81 9.15 6.69
N LYS A 89 -2.99 9.37 6.11
CA LYS A 89 -3.24 10.52 5.28
C LYS A 89 -3.35 11.72 6.23
N ILE A 90 -2.19 12.29 6.56
CA ILE A 90 -2.06 13.46 7.43
C ILE A 90 -2.88 14.57 6.78
N VAL A 91 -3.85 15.08 7.53
CA VAL A 91 -4.61 16.25 7.12
C VAL A 91 -3.75 17.50 7.34
N PRO A 92 -3.85 18.52 6.48
CA PRO A 92 -3.01 19.73 6.59
C PRO A 92 -3.06 20.44 7.95
N TRP A 93 -4.19 20.32 8.64
CA TRP A 93 -4.51 20.97 9.89
C TRP A 93 -4.30 20.09 11.13
N GLU A 94 -3.58 18.98 11.03
CA GLU A 94 -3.27 18.14 12.18
C GLU A 94 -2.53 18.94 13.27
N GLY A 95 -3.03 18.89 14.51
CA GLY A 95 -2.50 19.69 15.62
C GLY A 95 -2.84 21.19 15.57
N LYS A 96 -3.68 21.63 14.61
CA LYS A 96 -4.08 23.03 14.42
C LYS A 96 -5.62 23.17 14.49
N GLN A 97 -6.11 24.41 14.40
CA GLN A 97 -7.54 24.66 14.35
C GLN A 97 -8.14 24.07 13.06
N ALA A 98 -9.20 23.28 13.20
CA ALA A 98 -9.88 22.67 12.07
C ALA A 98 -10.60 23.70 11.19
N PRO A 99 -10.84 23.38 9.90
CA PRO A 99 -11.64 24.20 9.00
C PRO A 99 -13.03 24.52 9.56
N SER A 100 -13.61 25.64 9.14
CA SER A 100 -14.87 26.16 9.72
C SER A 100 -16.09 25.31 9.34
N ASN A 101 -16.01 24.62 8.20
CA ASN A 101 -17.08 23.76 7.70
C ASN A 101 -16.52 22.59 6.88
N THR A 102 -17.38 21.61 6.63
CA THR A 102 -17.03 20.39 5.88
C THR A 102 -16.61 20.68 4.43
N TYR A 103 -17.18 21.69 3.78
CA TYR A 103 -16.82 22.05 2.41
C TYR A 103 -15.37 22.54 2.32
N GLU A 104 -14.96 23.42 3.23
CA GLU A 104 -13.60 23.91 3.36
C GLU A 104 -12.63 22.75 3.70
N ALA A 105 -13.04 21.83 4.58
CA ALA A 105 -12.23 20.66 4.91
C ALA A 105 -11.99 19.74 3.71
N LEU A 106 -13.04 19.44 2.94
CA LEU A 106 -12.93 18.62 1.73
C LEU A 106 -12.08 19.31 0.67
N ASP A 107 -12.25 20.61 0.49
CA ASP A 107 -11.47 21.43 -0.44
C ASP A 107 -9.97 21.40 -0.08
N TRP A 108 -9.63 21.55 1.21
CA TRP A 108 -8.24 21.43 1.67
C TRP A 108 -7.66 20.02 1.48
N ILE A 109 -8.46 18.96 1.64
CA ILE A 109 -7.99 17.59 1.37
C ILE A 109 -7.65 17.42 -0.12
N ILE A 110 -8.46 17.97 -1.01
CA ILE A 110 -8.22 17.92 -2.47
C ILE A 110 -7.00 18.78 -2.81
N THR A 111 -6.92 19.98 -2.28
CA THR A 111 -5.81 20.92 -2.45
C THR A 111 -4.49 20.30 -2.00
N ALA A 112 -4.46 19.69 -0.80
CA ALA A 112 -3.30 18.99 -0.29
C ALA A 112 -2.88 17.81 -1.19
N LYS A 113 -3.85 17.07 -1.74
CA LYS A 113 -3.56 15.99 -2.69
C LYS A 113 -2.93 16.53 -3.98
N LYS A 114 -3.44 17.65 -4.52
CA LYS A 114 -2.89 18.31 -5.71
C LYS A 114 -1.47 18.85 -5.45
N LEU A 115 -1.25 19.50 -4.31
CA LEU A 115 0.07 19.99 -3.92
C LEU A 115 1.07 18.85 -3.70
N SER A 116 0.66 17.77 -3.05
CA SER A 116 1.52 16.60 -2.90
C SER A 116 1.91 15.99 -4.26
N ALA A 117 0.99 15.97 -5.23
CA ALA A 117 1.27 15.53 -6.60
C ALA A 117 2.22 16.46 -7.36
N LEU A 118 2.27 17.75 -7.01
CA LEU A 118 3.25 18.72 -7.51
C LEU A 118 4.63 18.61 -6.83
N GLY A 119 4.78 17.75 -5.81
CA GLY A 119 6.03 17.54 -5.10
C GLY A 119 6.20 18.38 -3.83
N TYR A 120 5.16 19.09 -3.38
CA TYR A 120 5.22 19.79 -2.09
C TYR A 120 5.21 18.77 -0.94
N SER A 121 6.06 19.01 0.05
CA SER A 121 6.14 18.24 1.29
C SER A 121 4.95 18.52 2.21
N THR A 122 4.64 17.58 3.11
CA THR A 122 3.60 17.76 4.13
C THR A 122 3.82 19.02 4.99
N ASN A 123 5.08 19.35 5.30
CA ASN A 123 5.42 20.54 6.07
C ASN A 123 5.05 21.82 5.32
N GLN A 124 5.39 21.92 4.03
CA GLN A 124 5.03 23.07 3.19
C GLN A 124 3.51 23.22 3.03
N ILE A 125 2.79 22.11 2.90
CA ILE A 125 1.31 22.13 2.85
C ILE A 125 0.74 22.62 4.18
N SER A 126 1.34 22.24 5.31
CA SER A 126 0.91 22.69 6.63
C SER A 126 1.24 24.17 6.89
N GLU A 127 2.37 24.67 6.39
CA GLU A 127 2.72 26.10 6.41
C GLU A 127 1.72 26.94 5.59
N LEU A 128 1.29 26.42 4.43
CA LEU A 128 0.24 27.07 3.65
C LEU A 128 -1.09 27.15 4.42
N TYR A 129 -1.40 26.13 5.21
CA TYR A 129 -2.58 26.15 6.08
C TYR A 129 -2.44 27.17 7.23
N ASP A 130 -1.22 27.48 7.71
CA ASP A 130 -1.02 28.54 8.71
C ASP A 130 -1.37 29.92 8.16
N ILE A 131 -1.02 30.18 6.89
CA ILE A 131 -1.41 31.42 6.21
C ILE A 131 -2.94 31.53 6.21
N ARG A 132 -3.64 30.43 5.92
CA ARG A 132 -5.10 30.39 5.95
C ARG A 132 -5.69 30.71 7.33
N LEU A 133 -5.08 30.24 8.41
CA LEU A 133 -5.53 30.58 9.77
C LEU A 133 -5.38 32.08 10.06
N ILE A 134 -4.29 32.70 9.61
CA ILE A 134 -4.08 34.16 9.75
C ILE A 134 -5.11 34.94 8.94
N GLU A 135 -5.37 34.52 7.69
CA GLU A 135 -6.39 35.13 6.84
C GLU A 135 -7.78 35.03 7.46
N LYS A 136 -8.14 33.88 8.04
CA LYS A 136 -9.41 33.69 8.71
C LYS A 136 -9.62 34.70 9.83
N VAL A 137 -8.64 34.88 10.72
CA VAL A 137 -8.71 35.87 11.81
C VAL A 137 -8.86 37.29 11.27
N ARG A 138 -8.18 37.61 10.15
CA ARG A 138 -8.32 38.91 9.49
C ARG A 138 -9.72 39.11 8.92
N LEU A 139 -10.28 38.10 8.25
CA LEU A 139 -11.63 38.15 7.67
C LEU A 139 -12.71 38.27 8.74
N GLU A 140 -12.57 37.57 9.86
CA GLU A 140 -13.48 37.68 11.01
C GLU A 140 -13.53 39.11 11.56
N LYS A 141 -12.39 39.81 11.64
CA LYS A 141 -12.34 41.22 12.06
C LYS A 141 -13.05 42.15 11.07
N VAL A 142 -12.87 41.93 9.77
CA VAL A 142 -13.54 42.72 8.72
C VAL A 142 -15.05 42.51 8.79
N ILE A 143 -15.50 41.26 8.92
CA ILE A 143 -16.92 40.93 9.05
C ILE A 143 -17.54 41.59 10.29
N ALA A 144 -16.82 41.61 11.42
CA ALA A 144 -17.29 42.29 12.63
C ALA A 144 -17.44 43.81 12.42
N GLN A 145 -16.48 44.45 11.75
CA GLN A 145 -16.55 45.88 11.41
C GLN A 145 -17.71 46.20 10.44
N GLU A 146 -17.93 45.34 9.45
CA GLU A 146 -19.06 45.47 8.51
C GLU A 146 -20.42 45.34 9.22
N GLN A 147 -20.51 44.51 10.27
CA GLN A 147 -21.73 44.36 11.07
C GLN A 147 -22.01 45.59 11.94
N GLU A 148 -20.99 46.26 12.47
CA GLU A 148 -21.14 47.48 13.27
C GLU A 148 -21.49 48.70 12.42
N SER A 149 -20.96 48.80 11.19
CA SER A 149 -21.21 49.91 10.25
C SER A 149 -22.56 49.83 9.52
N ARG A 150 -23.36 48.80 9.78
CA ARG A 150 -24.55 48.41 9.00
C ARG A 150 -25.82 49.21 9.30
N ASN A 151 -25.69 50.49 9.63
CA ASN A 151 -26.83 51.41 9.74
C ASN A 151 -27.26 52.00 8.39
N ASP A 152 -26.44 51.88 7.33
CA ASP A 152 -26.76 52.44 6.02
C ASP A 152 -27.07 51.36 4.97
N CYS A 153 -28.25 51.54 4.36
CA CYS A 153 -28.92 50.69 3.40
C CYS A 153 -28.15 50.57 2.07
N TYR A 154 -27.40 49.48 1.84
CA TYR A 154 -27.17 48.86 0.52
C TYR A 154 -26.67 47.42 0.68
N THR A 155 -27.18 46.51 -0.16
CA THR A 155 -26.69 45.13 -0.31
C THR A 155 -25.36 45.11 -1.06
N LEU A 156 -24.27 45.43 -0.37
CA LEU A 156 -22.94 45.07 -0.84
C LEU A 156 -22.74 43.55 -0.66
N GLU A 157 -22.03 42.89 -1.57
CA GLU A 157 -21.63 41.50 -1.38
C GLU A 157 -20.88 41.36 -0.05
N ASN A 158 -21.43 40.56 0.87
CA ASN A 158 -20.85 40.42 2.21
C ASN A 158 -19.53 39.68 2.14
N THR A 159 -18.54 40.14 2.90
CA THR A 159 -17.31 39.39 3.11
C THR A 159 -17.65 38.05 3.77
N VAL A 160 -17.19 36.94 3.18
CA VAL A 160 -17.37 35.59 3.72
C VAL A 160 -16.03 34.94 4.02
N ILE A 161 -15.97 34.14 5.08
CA ILE A 161 -14.72 33.44 5.48
C ILE A 161 -14.28 32.47 4.38
N TYR A 162 -15.21 31.75 3.76
CA TYR A 162 -14.96 30.78 2.69
C TYR A 162 -16.04 30.88 1.61
N ASN A 163 -15.62 31.01 0.36
CA ASN A 163 -16.52 31.11 -0.80
C ASN A 163 -16.65 29.75 -1.50
N GLN A 164 -17.80 29.10 -1.37
CA GLN A 164 -18.07 27.80 -1.99
C GLN A 164 -18.07 27.84 -3.53
N SER A 165 -18.36 29.00 -4.12
CA SER A 165 -18.36 29.17 -5.57
C SER A 165 -16.95 29.24 -6.16
N ASN A 166 -15.92 29.47 -5.33
CA ASN A 166 -14.53 29.53 -5.74
C ASN A 166 -13.61 28.78 -4.75
N PRO A 167 -13.64 27.43 -4.75
CA PRO A 167 -12.86 26.62 -3.83
C PRO A 167 -11.36 26.64 -4.18
N PHE A 168 -10.47 26.47 -3.22
CA PHE A 168 -9.02 26.59 -3.39
C PHE A 168 -8.45 25.59 -4.39
N HIS A 169 -8.99 24.36 -4.44
CA HIS A 169 -8.45 23.34 -5.32
C HIS A 169 -8.56 23.68 -6.82
N THR A 170 -9.44 24.58 -7.23
CA THR A 170 -9.59 25.00 -8.65
C THR A 170 -8.46 25.92 -9.10
N MET A 171 -7.73 26.54 -8.16
CA MET A 171 -6.53 27.33 -8.47
C MET A 171 -5.35 26.45 -8.94
N LEU A 172 -5.45 25.13 -8.75
CA LEU A 172 -4.41 24.15 -9.09
C LEU A 172 -4.83 23.29 -10.30
N PRO A 173 -3.89 22.91 -11.19
CA PRO A 173 -4.20 22.13 -12.39
C PRO A 173 -4.94 20.81 -12.08
N ASP A 174 -5.94 20.47 -12.88
CA ASP A 174 -6.76 19.25 -12.68
C ASP A 174 -6.07 17.96 -13.13
N ASN A 175 -5.05 18.06 -13.97
CA ASN A 175 -4.33 16.90 -14.52
C ASN A 175 -3.48 16.13 -13.48
N LEU A 176 -3.34 16.64 -12.26
CA LEU A 176 -2.44 16.14 -11.22
C LEU A 176 -3.05 15.05 -10.33
N THR A 177 -4.38 14.92 -10.27
CA THR A 177 -5.07 14.01 -9.34
C THR A 177 -5.53 12.72 -9.98
N THR A 178 -5.36 12.57 -11.31
CA THR A 178 -5.57 11.29 -11.95
C THR A 178 -4.64 10.29 -11.26
N PRO A 179 -5.15 9.23 -10.63
CA PRO A 179 -4.28 8.20 -10.13
C PRO A 179 -3.51 7.71 -11.35
N LYS A 180 -2.18 7.95 -11.39
CA LYS A 180 -1.29 7.17 -12.24
C LYS A 180 -1.63 5.74 -11.85
N LYS A 181 -2.39 5.05 -12.70
CA LYS A 181 -2.85 3.68 -12.46
C LYS A 181 -1.60 2.93 -12.09
N ALA A 182 -1.39 2.69 -10.80
CA ALA A 182 -0.32 1.81 -10.37
C ALA A 182 -0.60 0.55 -11.17
N ALA A 183 0.38 0.08 -11.94
CA ALA A 183 0.22 -1.12 -12.71
C ALA A 183 -0.09 -2.23 -11.71
N ALA A 184 -1.38 -2.48 -11.46
CA ALA A 184 -1.88 -3.62 -10.73
C ALA A 184 -1.70 -4.80 -11.67
N ARG A 185 -0.46 -5.28 -11.74
CA ARG A 185 -0.09 -6.52 -12.42
C ARG A 185 0.68 -7.37 -11.44
N GLY A 186 -0.08 -8.09 -10.62
CA GLY A 186 0.33 -9.44 -10.28
C GLY A 186 0.10 -10.32 -11.52
N PRO A 187 0.99 -11.28 -11.85
CA PRO A 187 1.03 -11.93 -13.16
C PRO A 187 -0.09 -12.97 -13.42
N ALA A 188 -1.23 -12.93 -12.71
CA ALA A 188 -2.17 -14.05 -12.72
C ALA A 188 -3.66 -13.69 -12.84
N SER A 189 -4.03 -12.48 -13.28
CA SER A 189 -5.44 -12.22 -13.61
C SER A 189 -5.58 -11.25 -14.78
N GLU A 190 -5.43 -11.80 -15.98
CA GLU A 190 -5.98 -11.23 -17.21
C GLU A 190 -6.45 -12.45 -18.03
N LYS A 191 -7.74 -12.80 -17.86
CA LYS A 191 -8.64 -13.74 -18.60
C LYS A 191 -9.77 -14.13 -17.62
N ASP A 192 -11.06 -14.04 -17.90
CA ASP A 192 -11.84 -13.94 -19.13
C ASP A 192 -13.18 -13.20 -18.86
N ASN A 193 -13.70 -12.57 -19.92
CA ASN A 193 -15.04 -11.98 -20.14
C ASN A 193 -15.41 -10.68 -19.44
#